data_AF-A0A5C9EWN1-F1
#
_entry.id   AF-A0A5C9EWN1-F1
#
_cell.length_a   1.000
_cell.length_b   1.000
_cell.length_c   1.000
_cell.angle_alpha   90.00
_cell.angle_beta   90.00
_cell.angle_gamma   90.00
#
_symmetry.space_group_name_H-M   'P 1'
#
loop_
_entity.id
_entity.type
_entity.pdbx_description
1 polymer ?
#
loop_
_entity_poly.entity_id
_entity_poly.type
_entity_poly.pdbx_seq_one_letter_code
_entity_poly.pdbx_strand_id
1 'polypeptide(L)'
;MDLQKQYYEKFKNIFLHSNLHIWTISDEQLMNSKEMEQLKTIFPNGFKIFMNGMKIYKKETFRTLRHTIHTLKVYYSIMADRFEINLKEENIVRLKKELKDLYAYNPLLVPLILLYHDLSRPFNRTWHNLVSEELIRENELLKRFTLPKIIEKLIRIVIKHHLLIGTIFTGESSYYGSSTLYSDLITTDESISPWQIHILFKTLKVFTFIDIWGYDYGIIYDHYFYYYNEIARNLSVIFRKCFNLKNLSQQQEWLKDALFRLDQYNLKWRIAGALRIFQFVSTKSYLTEKFYFAKIEEGLLKQGTSWNEFRRSLNKNHPRIQLKYALPLMMVLASKHFERAPIRKSFKIYKDIFDFWDLCSKKVNDAISSFHMDNGHLFYFIFDLPRHWFFNSSYRDYVKQHILSNISVSSFSFNEKISEYNINIIIKEI
;
A
#
# COMPACT_ATOMS: atom_id res chain seq x y z
N MET A 1 -28.76 -22.99 6.94
CA MET A 1 -27.35 -22.55 6.91
C MET A 1 -27.32 -21.06 6.63
N ASP A 2 -26.70 -20.25 7.50
CA ASP A 2 -26.52 -18.80 7.35
C ASP A 2 -25.99 -18.46 5.94
N LEU A 3 -26.65 -17.55 5.22
CA LEU A 3 -26.36 -17.19 3.82
C LEU A 3 -24.88 -16.83 3.62
N GLN A 4 -24.27 -16.16 4.60
CA GLN A 4 -22.85 -15.78 4.53
C GLN A 4 -21.94 -17.02 4.55
N LYS A 5 -22.26 -18.02 5.36
CA LYS A 5 -21.55 -19.31 5.36
C LYS A 5 -21.72 -20.06 4.04
N GLN A 6 -22.89 -19.97 3.40
CA GLN A 6 -23.09 -20.56 2.07
C GLN A 6 -22.18 -19.93 1.02
N TYR A 7 -22.05 -18.60 1.02
CA TYR A 7 -21.12 -17.90 0.13
C TYR A 7 -19.67 -18.25 0.44
N TYR A 8 -19.31 -18.35 1.72
CA TYR A 8 -17.97 -18.76 2.13
C TYR A 8 -17.61 -20.15 1.60
N GLU A 9 -18.48 -21.15 1.80
CA GLU A 9 -18.23 -22.51 1.28
C GLU A 9 -18.21 -22.55 -0.26
N LYS A 10 -19.04 -21.74 -0.94
CA LYS A 10 -18.96 -21.59 -2.39
C LYS A 10 -17.60 -21.04 -2.83
N PHE A 11 -17.13 -19.95 -2.23
CA PHE A 11 -15.82 -19.38 -2.53
C PHE A 11 -14.70 -20.37 -2.23
N LYS A 12 -14.72 -21.02 -1.07
CA LYS A 12 -13.74 -22.03 -0.68
C LYS A 12 -13.66 -23.16 -1.71
N ASN A 13 -14.80 -23.70 -2.14
CA ASN A 13 -14.84 -24.77 -3.13
C ASN A 13 -14.23 -24.38 -4.47
N ILE A 14 -14.38 -23.12 -4.88
CA ILE A 14 -13.81 -22.59 -6.13
C ILE A 14 -12.31 -22.37 -5.98
N PHE A 15 -11.89 -21.58 -5.01
CA PHE A 15 -10.53 -21.05 -4.96
C PHE A 15 -9.53 -21.99 -4.29
N LEU A 16 -9.98 -22.89 -3.42
CA LEU A 16 -9.07 -23.92 -2.87
C LEU A 16 -8.62 -24.91 -3.95
N HIS A 17 -9.48 -25.16 -4.94
CA HIS A 17 -9.24 -26.12 -6.03
C HIS A 17 -8.89 -25.45 -7.36
N SER A 18 -8.74 -24.12 -7.40
CA SER A 18 -8.34 -23.43 -8.62
C SER A 18 -6.94 -23.84 -9.04
N ASN A 19 -6.57 -23.69 -10.31
CA ASN A 19 -5.22 -24.03 -10.77
C ASN A 19 -4.14 -23.09 -10.17
N LEU A 20 -3.05 -23.62 -9.59
CA LEU A 20 -1.89 -22.82 -9.11
C LEU A 20 -1.19 -22.09 -10.27
N HIS A 21 -1.30 -22.61 -11.48
CA HIS A 21 -0.64 -22.11 -12.68
C HIS A 21 -1.41 -21.00 -13.39
N ILE A 22 -2.28 -20.27 -12.69
CA ILE A 22 -3.09 -19.21 -13.30
C ILE A 22 -2.27 -18.08 -13.92
N TRP A 23 -1.04 -17.92 -13.47
CA TRP A 23 -0.07 -16.98 -14.02
C TRP A 23 0.54 -17.43 -15.36
N THR A 24 0.50 -18.73 -15.67
CA THR A 24 1.16 -19.29 -16.87
C THR A 24 0.18 -19.64 -17.99
N ILE A 25 -1.13 -19.61 -17.74
CA ILE A 25 -2.15 -19.83 -18.77
C ILE A 25 -2.42 -18.56 -19.60
N SER A 26 -2.81 -18.75 -20.86
CA SER A 26 -3.16 -17.64 -21.75
C SER A 26 -4.42 -16.89 -21.27
N ASP A 27 -4.60 -15.66 -21.74
CA ASP A 27 -5.81 -14.87 -21.46
C ASP A 27 -7.09 -15.60 -21.91
N GLU A 28 -7.05 -16.28 -23.05
CA GLU A 28 -8.16 -17.07 -23.57
C GLU A 28 -8.45 -18.29 -22.68
N GLN A 29 -7.41 -19.03 -22.28
CA GLN A 29 -7.54 -20.16 -21.35
C GLN A 29 -8.13 -19.72 -20.01
N LEU A 30 -7.73 -18.55 -19.49
CA LEU A 30 -8.30 -18.00 -18.27
C LEU A 30 -9.79 -17.68 -18.43
N MET A 31 -10.19 -17.05 -19.55
CA MET A 31 -11.60 -16.68 -19.77
C MET A 31 -12.52 -17.89 -19.90
N ASN A 32 -12.01 -18.98 -20.46
CA ASN A 32 -12.72 -20.24 -20.65
C ASN A 32 -12.56 -21.21 -19.45
N SER A 33 -11.89 -20.79 -18.38
CA SER A 33 -11.66 -21.62 -17.20
C SER A 33 -12.95 -21.79 -16.37
N LYS A 34 -13.04 -22.92 -15.66
CA LYS A 34 -14.15 -23.21 -14.73
C LYS A 34 -14.23 -22.16 -13.62
N GLU A 35 -13.08 -21.70 -13.14
CA GLU A 35 -12.95 -20.65 -12.14
C GLU A 35 -13.59 -19.35 -12.61
N MET A 36 -13.41 -18.99 -13.89
CA MET A 36 -14.01 -17.78 -14.46
C MET A 36 -15.52 -17.89 -14.58
N GLU A 37 -16.05 -19.03 -15.02
CA GLU A 37 -17.50 -19.28 -15.04
C GLU A 37 -18.14 -19.22 -13.64
N GLN A 38 -17.47 -19.81 -12.66
CA GLN A 38 -17.92 -19.77 -11.27
C GLN A 38 -17.85 -18.34 -10.69
N LEU A 39 -16.79 -17.59 -11.02
CA LEU A 39 -16.66 -16.17 -10.67
C LEU A 39 -17.79 -15.33 -11.26
N LYS A 40 -18.14 -15.51 -12.55
CA LYS A 40 -19.28 -14.82 -13.20
C LYS A 40 -20.57 -15.02 -12.42
N THR A 41 -20.78 -16.22 -11.87
CA THR A 41 -22.00 -16.58 -11.13
C THR A 41 -22.06 -15.91 -9.75
N ILE A 42 -20.94 -15.87 -9.03
CA ILE A 42 -20.88 -15.30 -7.67
C ILE A 42 -20.65 -13.78 -7.70
N PHE A 43 -20.12 -13.25 -8.79
CA PHE A 43 -19.77 -11.85 -8.93
C PHE A 43 -20.19 -11.25 -10.29
N PRO A 44 -21.49 -11.31 -10.67
CA PRO A 44 -21.94 -10.89 -11.98
C PRO A 44 -21.73 -9.38 -12.21
N ASN A 45 -22.02 -8.54 -11.21
CA ASN A 45 -21.96 -7.09 -11.39
C ASN A 45 -20.53 -6.59 -11.56
N GLY A 46 -19.56 -7.01 -10.74
CA GLY A 46 -18.19 -6.58 -11.03
C GLY A 46 -17.45 -7.47 -12.01
N PHE A 47 -17.98 -8.62 -12.42
CA PHE A 47 -17.57 -9.22 -13.69
C PHE A 47 -17.90 -8.30 -14.87
N LYS A 48 -19.07 -7.63 -14.89
CA LYS A 48 -19.35 -6.58 -15.89
C LYS A 48 -18.32 -5.44 -15.83
N ILE A 49 -17.90 -5.05 -14.63
CA ILE A 49 -16.83 -4.05 -14.45
C ILE A 49 -15.51 -4.56 -15.07
N PHE A 50 -15.12 -5.80 -14.84
CA PHE A 50 -13.95 -6.38 -15.51
C PHE A 50 -14.09 -6.40 -17.03
N MET A 51 -15.26 -6.76 -17.57
CA MET A 51 -15.51 -6.72 -19.02
C MET A 51 -15.37 -5.30 -19.60
N ASN A 52 -15.80 -4.27 -18.87
CA ASN A 52 -15.56 -2.88 -19.25
C ASN A 52 -14.08 -2.52 -19.17
N GLY A 53 -13.38 -2.99 -18.12
CA GLY A 53 -11.94 -2.83 -17.99
C GLY A 53 -11.18 -3.45 -19.18
N MET A 54 -11.60 -4.61 -19.68
CA MET A 54 -10.95 -5.25 -20.83
C MET A 54 -11.01 -4.39 -22.10
N LYS A 55 -12.08 -3.61 -22.28
CA LYS A 55 -12.23 -2.69 -23.42
C LYS A 55 -11.27 -1.50 -23.33
N ILE A 56 -10.90 -1.10 -22.11
CA ILE A 56 -10.03 0.06 -21.85
C ILE A 56 -8.56 -0.37 -21.79
N TYR A 57 -8.24 -1.37 -20.98
CA TYR A 57 -6.88 -1.84 -20.77
C TYR A 57 -6.81 -3.35 -20.48
N LYS A 58 -7.02 -4.13 -21.53
CA LYS A 58 -6.98 -5.61 -21.54
C LYS A 58 -5.88 -6.22 -20.66
N LYS A 59 -4.62 -5.81 -20.87
CA LYS A 59 -3.45 -6.38 -20.13
C LYS A 59 -3.55 -6.16 -18.62
N GLU A 60 -3.94 -4.97 -18.17
CA GLU A 60 -4.04 -4.67 -16.74
C GLU A 60 -5.26 -5.36 -16.11
N THR A 61 -6.37 -5.48 -16.85
CA THR A 61 -7.53 -6.25 -16.41
C THR A 61 -7.20 -7.72 -16.19
N PHE A 62 -6.51 -8.35 -17.14
CA PHE A 62 -6.11 -9.73 -17.05
C PHE A 62 -5.11 -10.00 -15.91
N ARG A 63 -4.20 -9.06 -15.67
CA ARG A 63 -3.32 -9.11 -14.49
C ARG A 63 -4.11 -9.03 -13.19
N THR A 64 -5.09 -8.13 -13.13
CA THR A 64 -5.93 -7.92 -11.94
C THR A 64 -6.77 -9.17 -11.65
N LEU A 65 -7.41 -9.77 -12.66
CA LEU A 65 -8.16 -11.02 -12.51
C LEU A 65 -7.30 -12.17 -11.96
N ARG A 66 -6.12 -12.40 -12.55
CA ARG A 66 -5.17 -13.43 -12.07
C ARG A 66 -4.78 -13.19 -10.62
N HIS A 67 -4.46 -11.94 -10.30
CA HIS A 67 -4.10 -11.54 -8.95
C HIS A 67 -5.23 -11.78 -7.94
N THR A 68 -6.46 -11.39 -8.27
CA THR A 68 -7.64 -11.64 -7.42
C THR A 68 -7.88 -13.12 -7.18
N ILE A 69 -7.81 -13.96 -8.22
CA ILE A 69 -8.00 -15.40 -8.07
C ILE A 69 -6.88 -16.00 -7.20
N HIS A 70 -5.64 -15.55 -7.41
CA HIS A 70 -4.49 -16.07 -6.68
C HIS A 70 -4.50 -15.66 -5.21
N THR A 71 -4.82 -14.41 -4.88
CA THR A 71 -4.95 -13.96 -3.48
C THR A 71 -6.05 -14.72 -2.74
N LEU A 72 -7.21 -14.96 -3.37
CA LEU A 72 -8.27 -15.79 -2.80
C LEU A 72 -7.80 -17.23 -2.58
N LYS A 73 -7.08 -17.81 -3.54
CA LYS A 73 -6.49 -19.14 -3.38
C LYS A 73 -5.53 -19.20 -2.19
N VAL A 74 -4.62 -18.23 -2.07
CA VAL A 74 -3.67 -18.13 -0.94
C VAL A 74 -4.43 -18.11 0.38
N TYR A 75 -5.45 -17.25 0.51
CA TYR A 75 -6.30 -17.19 1.70
C TYR A 75 -6.91 -18.55 2.05
N TYR A 76 -7.57 -19.22 1.10
CA TYR A 76 -8.23 -20.50 1.37
C TYR A 76 -7.22 -21.64 1.62
N SER A 77 -6.04 -21.59 1.00
CA SER A 77 -4.98 -22.57 1.22
C SER A 77 -4.42 -22.47 2.65
N ILE A 78 -4.22 -21.25 3.17
CA ILE A 78 -3.79 -21.04 4.57
C ILE A 78 -4.88 -21.53 5.53
N MET A 79 -6.15 -21.22 5.25
CA MET A 79 -7.27 -21.65 6.08
C MET A 79 -7.44 -23.18 6.10
N ALA A 80 -7.03 -23.88 5.04
CA ALA A 80 -7.16 -25.33 4.87
C ALA A 80 -5.89 -26.13 5.17
N ASP A 81 -4.82 -25.51 5.70
CA ASP A 81 -3.52 -26.17 5.94
C ASP A 81 -2.88 -26.77 4.68
N ARG A 82 -3.10 -26.14 3.53
CA ARG A 82 -2.53 -26.54 2.23
C ARG A 82 -1.55 -25.52 1.66
N PHE A 83 -1.10 -24.58 2.48
CA PHE A 83 -0.21 -23.50 2.04
C PHE A 83 1.23 -23.84 2.39
N GLU A 84 1.99 -24.25 1.38
CA GLU A 84 3.41 -24.57 1.50
C GLU A 84 4.25 -23.32 1.24
N ILE A 85 5.06 -22.93 2.23
CA ILE A 85 5.92 -21.75 2.17
C ILE A 85 7.16 -21.92 3.04
N ASN A 86 8.26 -21.32 2.60
CA ASN A 86 9.52 -21.32 3.31
C ASN A 86 9.59 -20.16 4.31
N LEU A 87 8.84 -20.27 5.41
CA LEU A 87 8.81 -19.31 6.52
C LEU A 87 8.80 -20.05 7.85
N LYS A 88 9.18 -19.39 8.93
CA LYS A 88 9.10 -19.99 10.27
C LYS A 88 7.66 -20.37 10.60
N GLU A 89 7.50 -21.57 11.13
CA GLU A 89 6.18 -22.13 11.49
C GLU A 89 5.39 -21.20 12.43
N GLU A 90 6.06 -20.59 13.41
CA GLU A 90 5.45 -19.65 14.36
C GLU A 90 4.74 -18.46 13.67
N ASN A 91 5.30 -17.96 12.56
CA ASN A 91 4.73 -16.86 11.79
C ASN A 91 3.43 -17.29 11.10
N ILE A 92 3.39 -18.53 10.60
CA ILE A 92 2.26 -19.06 9.85
C ILE A 92 1.13 -19.45 10.79
N VAL A 93 1.46 -20.09 11.91
CA VAL A 93 0.51 -20.36 13.00
C VAL A 93 -0.14 -19.06 13.48
N ARG A 94 0.65 -18.00 13.67
CA ARG A 94 0.14 -16.69 14.08
C ARG A 94 -0.79 -16.07 13.03
N LEU A 95 -0.40 -16.05 11.76
CA LEU A 95 -1.25 -15.53 10.68
C LEU A 95 -2.56 -16.29 10.57
N LYS A 96 -2.50 -17.63 10.62
CA LYS A 96 -3.70 -18.48 10.58
C LYS A 96 -4.62 -18.21 11.77
N LYS A 97 -4.07 -18.00 12.97
CA LYS A 97 -4.87 -17.60 14.14
C LYS A 97 -5.60 -16.28 13.87
N GLU A 98 -4.92 -15.27 13.35
CA GLU A 98 -5.54 -13.99 13.03
C GLU A 98 -6.62 -14.11 11.94
N LEU A 99 -6.40 -14.93 10.93
CA LEU A 99 -7.40 -15.24 9.91
C LEU A 99 -8.64 -15.93 10.48
N LYS A 100 -8.45 -16.87 11.42
CA LYS A 100 -9.56 -17.53 12.14
C LYS A 100 -10.33 -16.54 13.01
N ASP A 101 -9.66 -15.62 13.69
CA ASP A 101 -10.33 -14.55 14.45
C ASP A 101 -11.19 -13.68 13.54
N LEU A 102 -10.67 -13.29 12.36
CA LEU A 102 -11.41 -12.51 11.38
C LEU A 102 -12.60 -13.29 10.79
N TYR A 103 -12.42 -14.58 10.51
CA TYR A 103 -13.50 -15.47 10.07
C TYR A 103 -14.62 -15.58 11.12
N ALA A 104 -14.25 -15.74 12.39
CA ALA A 104 -15.22 -15.79 13.49
C ALA A 104 -15.98 -14.47 13.66
N TYR A 105 -15.32 -13.33 13.38
CA TYR A 105 -15.97 -12.03 13.36
C TYR A 105 -16.93 -11.86 12.17
N ASN A 106 -16.48 -12.19 10.95
CA ASN A 106 -17.35 -12.33 9.79
C ASN A 106 -16.68 -13.20 8.70
N PRO A 107 -17.33 -14.28 8.23
CA PRO A 107 -16.71 -15.22 7.30
C PRO A 107 -16.42 -14.63 5.92
N LEU A 108 -17.12 -13.55 5.52
CA LEU A 108 -16.97 -12.91 4.21
C LEU A 108 -16.08 -11.66 4.21
N LEU A 109 -15.64 -11.17 5.38
CA LEU A 109 -14.83 -9.95 5.49
C LEU A 109 -13.58 -10.00 4.61
N VAL A 110 -12.70 -10.97 4.82
CA VAL A 110 -11.45 -11.09 4.05
C VAL A 110 -11.70 -11.49 2.59
N PRO A 111 -12.53 -12.52 2.28
CA PRO A 111 -12.79 -12.90 0.89
C PRO A 111 -13.31 -11.74 0.01
N LEU A 112 -14.22 -10.92 0.51
CA LEU A 112 -14.78 -9.82 -0.28
C LEU A 112 -13.78 -8.67 -0.48
N ILE A 113 -12.90 -8.42 0.49
CA ILE A 113 -11.79 -7.47 0.32
C ILE A 113 -10.85 -7.96 -0.79
N LEU A 114 -10.41 -9.22 -0.73
CA LEU A 114 -9.52 -9.80 -1.74
C LEU A 114 -10.16 -9.78 -3.14
N LEU A 115 -11.47 -10.03 -3.23
CA LEU A 115 -12.21 -10.02 -4.48
C LEU A 115 -12.26 -8.63 -5.13
N TYR A 116 -12.30 -7.55 -4.35
CA TYR A 116 -12.62 -6.19 -4.85
C TYR A 116 -11.52 -5.14 -4.74
N HIS A 117 -10.45 -5.38 -3.98
CA HIS A 117 -9.45 -4.34 -3.67
C HIS A 117 -8.88 -3.62 -4.91
N ASP A 118 -8.57 -4.37 -5.97
CA ASP A 118 -7.92 -3.86 -7.19
C ASP A 118 -8.86 -3.67 -8.39
N LEU A 119 -10.19 -3.76 -8.19
CA LEU A 119 -11.20 -3.76 -9.25
C LEU A 119 -11.04 -2.63 -10.28
N SER A 120 -10.61 -1.46 -9.84
CA SER A 120 -10.53 -0.27 -10.69
C SER A 120 -9.18 -0.03 -11.38
N ARG A 121 -8.18 -0.89 -11.17
CA ARG A 121 -6.84 -0.71 -11.77
C ARG A 121 -6.82 -0.46 -13.29
N PRO A 122 -7.68 -1.10 -14.12
CA PRO A 122 -7.74 -0.83 -15.55
C PRO A 122 -8.20 0.60 -15.90
N PHE A 123 -8.95 1.26 -15.01
CA PHE A 123 -9.52 2.59 -15.22
C PHE A 123 -8.62 3.69 -14.64
N ASN A 124 -8.01 3.43 -13.47
CA ASN A 124 -7.13 4.39 -12.82
C ASN A 124 -6.06 3.70 -11.97
N ARG A 125 -4.88 3.48 -12.53
CA ARG A 125 -3.77 2.83 -11.80
C ARG A 125 -3.32 3.61 -10.56
N THR A 126 -3.25 4.94 -10.67
CA THR A 126 -2.70 5.81 -9.61
C THR A 126 -3.56 5.81 -8.36
N TRP A 127 -4.88 5.83 -8.55
CA TRP A 127 -5.88 5.99 -7.51
C TRP A 127 -6.86 4.81 -7.43
N HIS A 128 -6.41 3.61 -7.84
CA HIS A 128 -7.29 2.45 -7.95
C HIS A 128 -7.97 2.08 -6.62
N ASN A 129 -7.28 2.25 -5.49
CA ASN A 129 -7.86 2.00 -4.18
C ASN A 129 -9.11 2.87 -3.92
N LEU A 130 -9.10 4.14 -4.34
CA LEU A 130 -10.24 5.06 -4.21
C LEU A 130 -11.35 4.70 -5.19
N VAL A 131 -10.99 4.49 -6.46
CA VAL A 131 -11.95 4.21 -7.53
C VAL A 131 -12.58 2.82 -7.35
N SER A 132 -11.86 1.84 -6.79
CA SER A 132 -12.43 0.53 -6.44
C SER A 132 -13.52 0.68 -5.39
N GLU A 133 -13.30 1.51 -4.36
CA GLU A 133 -14.29 1.78 -3.31
C GLU A 133 -15.55 2.46 -3.88
N GLU A 134 -15.38 3.44 -4.77
CA GLU A 134 -16.50 4.09 -5.45
C GLU A 134 -17.31 3.12 -6.31
N LEU A 135 -16.64 2.31 -7.12
CA LEU A 135 -17.30 1.31 -7.96
C LEU A 135 -18.10 0.31 -7.13
N ILE A 136 -17.60 -0.08 -5.95
CA ILE A 136 -18.32 -0.95 -5.01
C ILE A 136 -19.60 -0.29 -4.53
N ARG A 137 -19.54 0.99 -4.17
CA ARG A 137 -20.69 1.77 -3.69
C ARG A 137 -21.72 1.97 -4.80
N GLU A 138 -21.29 2.47 -5.96
CA GLU A 138 -22.16 2.83 -7.09
C GLU A 138 -22.88 1.62 -7.71
N ASN A 139 -22.23 0.46 -7.70
CA ASN A 139 -22.78 -0.77 -8.27
C ASN A 139 -23.39 -1.71 -7.20
N GLU A 140 -23.54 -1.23 -5.95
CA GLU A 140 -24.06 -1.97 -4.80
C GLU A 140 -23.44 -3.39 -4.66
N LEU A 141 -22.14 -3.53 -4.89
CA LEU A 141 -21.49 -4.85 -5.06
C LEU A 141 -21.57 -5.76 -3.81
N LEU A 142 -21.84 -5.19 -2.64
CA LEU A 142 -21.96 -5.91 -1.37
C LEU A 142 -23.39 -6.37 -1.02
N LYS A 143 -24.42 -5.78 -1.65
CA LYS A 143 -25.83 -5.95 -1.27
C LYS A 143 -26.30 -7.40 -1.28
N ARG A 144 -25.80 -8.21 -2.21
CA ARG A 144 -26.17 -9.63 -2.37
C ARG A 144 -25.68 -10.57 -1.25
N PHE A 145 -24.76 -10.11 -0.40
CA PHE A 145 -24.16 -10.92 0.66
C PHE A 145 -24.87 -10.71 2.01
N THR A 146 -25.82 -9.79 2.09
CA THR A 146 -26.63 -9.51 3.30
C THR A 146 -25.73 -9.30 4.53
N LEU A 147 -24.78 -8.38 4.37
CA LEU A 147 -23.79 -8.08 5.40
C LEU A 147 -24.36 -7.08 6.41
N PRO A 148 -23.98 -7.15 7.70
CA PRO A 148 -24.21 -6.04 8.61
C PRO A 148 -23.51 -4.79 8.07
N LYS A 149 -24.16 -3.62 8.17
CA LYS A 149 -23.64 -2.34 7.66
C LYS A 149 -22.20 -2.04 8.13
N ILE A 150 -21.88 -2.35 9.39
CA ILE A 150 -20.52 -2.18 9.91
C ILE A 150 -19.48 -3.05 9.19
N ILE A 151 -19.86 -4.25 8.73
CA ILE A 151 -18.98 -5.12 7.93
C ILE A 151 -18.79 -4.52 6.54
N GLU A 152 -19.86 -4.01 5.92
CA GLU A 152 -19.76 -3.30 4.63
C GLU A 152 -18.84 -2.08 4.73
N LYS A 153 -18.97 -1.30 5.81
CA LYS A 153 -18.09 -0.16 6.12
C LYS A 153 -16.64 -0.62 6.24
N LEU A 154 -16.36 -1.66 7.03
CA LEU A 154 -15.00 -2.18 7.18
C LEU A 154 -14.40 -2.67 5.85
N ILE A 155 -15.17 -3.40 5.02
CA ILE A 155 -14.71 -3.86 3.70
C ILE A 155 -14.32 -2.68 2.83
N ARG A 156 -15.19 -1.67 2.72
CA ARG A 156 -14.95 -0.48 1.89
C ARG A 156 -13.73 0.30 2.36
N ILE A 157 -13.60 0.51 3.67
CA ILE A 157 -12.44 1.22 4.25
C ILE A 157 -11.15 0.44 4.02
N VAL A 158 -11.15 -0.88 4.22
CA VAL A 158 -9.95 -1.70 3.96
C VAL A 158 -9.58 -1.60 2.49
N ILE A 159 -10.53 -1.72 1.56
CA ILE A 159 -10.25 -1.59 0.12
C ILE A 159 -9.67 -0.21 -0.22
N LYS A 160 -10.23 0.85 0.35
CA LYS A 160 -9.74 2.21 0.12
C LYS A 160 -8.31 2.42 0.66
N HIS A 161 -7.94 1.73 1.74
CA HIS A 161 -6.66 1.91 2.44
C HIS A 161 -5.73 0.70 2.35
N HIS A 162 -5.97 -0.25 1.45
CA HIS A 162 -5.31 -1.57 1.46
C HIS A 162 -3.79 -1.49 1.27
N LEU A 163 -3.30 -0.42 0.64
CA LEU A 163 -1.87 -0.17 0.43
C LEU A 163 -1.15 0.40 1.67
N LEU A 164 -1.88 0.90 2.68
CA LEU A 164 -1.33 1.74 3.76
C LEU A 164 -0.15 1.09 4.49
N ILE A 165 -0.31 -0.15 4.94
CA ILE A 165 0.76 -0.85 5.68
C ILE A 165 1.96 -1.12 4.77
N GLY A 166 1.70 -1.54 3.53
CA GLY A 166 2.73 -1.79 2.53
C GLY A 166 3.54 -0.54 2.20
N THR A 167 2.89 0.59 1.97
CA THR A 167 3.57 1.83 1.57
C THR A 167 4.29 2.52 2.74
N ILE A 168 3.82 2.36 3.98
CA ILE A 168 4.60 2.76 5.17
C ILE A 168 5.87 1.90 5.27
N PHE A 169 5.74 0.58 5.06
CA PHE A 169 6.87 -0.34 5.11
C PHE A 169 7.92 -0.05 4.03
N THR A 170 7.51 0.28 2.80
CA THR A 170 8.44 0.62 1.70
C THR A 170 9.01 2.04 1.80
N GLY A 171 8.50 2.87 2.72
CA GLY A 171 8.92 4.27 2.90
C GLY A 171 8.26 5.28 1.96
N GLU A 172 7.37 4.81 1.07
CA GLU A 172 6.62 5.64 0.13
C GLU A 172 5.55 6.49 0.83
N SER A 173 4.94 5.95 1.89
CA SER A 173 4.01 6.68 2.76
C SER A 173 4.63 6.94 4.12
N SER A 174 4.19 8.05 4.73
CA SER A 174 4.48 8.35 6.12
C SER A 174 3.42 7.75 7.04
N TYR A 175 3.71 7.61 8.34
CA TYR A 175 2.66 7.30 9.31
C TYR A 175 1.58 8.39 9.33
N TYR A 176 1.98 9.65 9.17
CA TYR A 176 1.07 10.79 9.08
C TYR A 176 0.08 10.68 7.91
N GLY A 177 0.46 10.03 6.80
CA GLY A 177 -0.45 9.73 5.67
C GLY A 177 -1.70 8.94 6.07
N SER A 178 -1.62 8.19 7.18
CA SER A 178 -2.77 7.47 7.75
C SER A 178 -3.87 8.41 8.25
N SER A 179 -3.63 9.73 8.38
CA SER A 179 -4.66 10.70 8.79
C SER A 179 -5.87 10.69 7.86
N THR A 180 -5.69 10.34 6.58
CA THR A 180 -6.78 10.21 5.60
C THR A 180 -7.80 9.13 5.99
N LEU A 181 -7.37 8.08 6.71
CA LEU A 181 -8.25 7.04 7.22
C LEU A 181 -9.26 7.58 8.24
N TYR A 182 -8.90 8.62 9.00
CA TYR A 182 -9.79 9.19 10.01
C TYR A 182 -11.05 9.80 9.40
N SER A 183 -10.91 10.57 8.32
CA SER A 183 -12.05 11.14 7.59
C SER A 183 -13.03 10.06 7.15
N ASP A 184 -12.53 8.93 6.63
CA ASP A 184 -13.37 7.80 6.22
C ASP A 184 -14.05 7.06 7.37
N LEU A 185 -13.49 7.14 8.58
CA LEU A 185 -14.07 6.54 9.77
C LEU A 185 -15.19 7.39 10.38
N ILE A 186 -15.11 8.73 10.26
CA ILE A 186 -16.07 9.68 10.86
C ILE A 186 -17.20 10.10 9.91
N THR A 187 -17.03 9.93 8.59
CA THR A 187 -17.99 10.39 7.56
C THR A 187 -19.25 9.53 7.42
N THR A 188 -19.44 8.53 8.27
CA THR A 188 -20.59 7.63 8.21
C THR A 188 -21.40 7.72 9.50
N ASP A 189 -22.72 7.56 9.40
CA ASP A 189 -23.64 7.54 10.55
C ASP A 189 -23.36 6.42 11.58
N GLU A 190 -22.48 5.46 11.25
CA GLU A 190 -22.11 4.37 12.14
C GLU A 190 -20.82 4.68 12.91
N SER A 191 -20.96 4.92 14.21
CA SER A 191 -19.82 5.03 15.12
C SER A 191 -18.99 3.73 15.10
N ILE A 192 -17.67 3.87 15.00
CA ILE A 192 -16.74 2.73 15.08
C ILE A 192 -16.20 2.59 16.50
N SER A 193 -16.36 1.40 17.08
CA SER A 193 -15.84 1.09 18.41
C SER A 193 -14.31 0.86 18.39
N PRO A 194 -13.63 1.01 19.53
CA PRO A 194 -12.20 0.67 19.65
C PRO A 194 -11.87 -0.78 19.24
N TRP A 195 -12.81 -1.72 19.43
CA TRP A 195 -12.65 -3.10 18.97
C TRP A 195 -12.67 -3.20 17.44
N GLN A 196 -13.60 -2.50 16.78
CA GLN A 196 -13.67 -2.49 15.31
C GLN A 196 -12.45 -1.80 14.68
N ILE A 197 -11.87 -0.79 15.34
CA ILE A 197 -10.57 -0.23 14.94
C ILE A 197 -9.46 -1.29 15.01
N HIS A 198 -9.46 -2.14 16.05
CA HIS A 198 -8.52 -3.25 16.12
C HIS A 198 -8.73 -4.25 14.97
N ILE A 199 -9.98 -4.61 14.67
CA ILE A 199 -10.32 -5.48 13.54
C ILE A 199 -9.88 -4.87 12.21
N LEU A 200 -10.07 -3.57 12.00
CA LEU A 200 -9.64 -2.85 10.80
C LEU A 200 -8.13 -3.01 10.55
N PHE A 201 -7.29 -2.71 11.54
CA PHE A 201 -5.83 -2.84 11.37
C PHE A 201 -5.35 -4.29 11.32
N LYS A 202 -6.01 -5.22 12.01
CA LYS A 202 -5.78 -6.66 11.84
C LYS A 202 -6.08 -7.09 10.40
N THR A 203 -7.19 -6.62 9.84
CA THR A 203 -7.61 -6.93 8.47
C THR A 203 -6.65 -6.34 7.44
N LEU A 204 -6.26 -5.06 7.57
CA LEU A 204 -5.24 -4.44 6.70
C LEU A 204 -3.94 -5.24 6.72
N LYS A 205 -3.47 -5.66 7.90
CA LYS A 205 -2.22 -6.40 8.05
C LYS A 205 -2.28 -7.76 7.36
N VAL A 206 -3.31 -8.54 7.67
CA VAL A 206 -3.51 -9.87 7.08
C VAL A 206 -3.68 -9.78 5.57
N PHE A 207 -4.43 -8.77 5.10
CA PHE A 207 -4.58 -8.47 3.69
C PHE A 207 -3.21 -8.22 3.04
N THR A 208 -2.34 -7.38 3.62
CA THR A 208 -1.02 -7.08 3.03
C THR A 208 -0.15 -8.33 2.81
N PHE A 209 -0.17 -9.32 3.71
CA PHE A 209 0.54 -10.58 3.47
C PHE A 209 -0.04 -11.34 2.27
N ILE A 210 -1.36 -11.51 2.24
CA ILE A 210 -2.04 -12.27 1.19
C ILE A 210 -1.88 -11.58 -0.16
N ASP A 211 -1.97 -10.26 -0.19
CA ASP A 211 -1.75 -9.43 -1.37
C ASP A 211 -0.36 -9.69 -1.97
N ILE A 212 0.70 -9.65 -1.18
CA ILE A 212 2.06 -9.90 -1.66
C ILE A 212 2.22 -11.32 -2.22
N TRP A 213 1.75 -12.35 -1.50
CA TRP A 213 1.76 -13.72 -2.03
C TRP A 213 0.87 -13.93 -3.25
N GLY A 214 -0.10 -13.04 -3.45
CA GLY A 214 -0.94 -13.01 -4.63
C GLY A 214 -0.19 -12.68 -5.92
N TYR A 215 1.02 -12.12 -5.86
CA TYR A 215 1.83 -11.82 -7.06
C TYR A 215 2.67 -13.02 -7.52
N ASP A 216 2.89 -13.13 -8.83
CA ASP A 216 3.75 -14.13 -9.48
C ASP A 216 5.21 -14.08 -9.00
N TYR A 217 5.69 -12.90 -8.62
CA TYR A 217 7.04 -12.69 -8.06
C TYR A 217 7.02 -12.42 -6.54
N GLY A 218 5.89 -12.64 -5.88
CA GLY A 218 5.69 -12.34 -4.47
C GLY A 218 6.58 -13.19 -3.56
N ILE A 219 7.45 -12.53 -2.78
CA ILE A 219 8.25 -13.19 -1.74
C ILE A 219 8.02 -12.45 -0.43
N ILE A 220 7.68 -13.22 0.61
CA ILE A 220 7.61 -12.75 1.98
C ILE A 220 8.77 -13.37 2.75
N TYR A 221 9.41 -12.55 3.59
CA TYR A 221 10.48 -12.97 4.48
C TYR A 221 9.99 -12.89 5.92
N ASP A 222 10.58 -13.67 6.83
CA ASP A 222 10.14 -13.73 8.23
C ASP A 222 10.11 -12.36 8.92
N HIS A 223 11.02 -11.45 8.59
CA HIS A 223 11.03 -10.11 9.20
C HIS A 223 9.81 -9.27 8.80
N TYR A 224 9.11 -9.57 7.70
CA TYR A 224 7.88 -8.86 7.32
C TYR A 224 6.82 -9.01 8.42
N PHE A 225 6.77 -10.17 9.09
CA PHE A 225 5.85 -10.41 10.21
C PHE A 225 6.07 -9.47 11.37
N TYR A 226 7.33 -9.18 11.69
CA TYR A 226 7.70 -8.21 12.71
C TYR A 226 7.22 -6.80 12.32
N TYR A 227 7.62 -6.30 11.15
CA TYR A 227 7.35 -4.91 10.76
C TYR A 227 5.87 -4.63 10.46
N TYR A 228 5.17 -5.50 9.74
CA TYR A 228 3.74 -5.32 9.50
C TYR A 228 2.93 -5.38 10.80
N ASN A 229 3.34 -6.22 11.74
CA ASN A 229 2.72 -6.23 13.06
C ASN A 229 3.02 -4.95 13.85
N GLU A 230 4.23 -4.41 13.76
CA GLU A 230 4.60 -3.16 14.41
C GLU A 230 3.79 -1.98 13.86
N ILE A 231 3.73 -1.82 12.53
CA ILE A 231 2.96 -0.77 11.85
C ILE A 231 1.48 -0.87 12.25
N ALA A 232 0.87 -2.06 12.11
CA ALA A 232 -0.54 -2.27 12.43
C ALA A 232 -0.84 -2.01 13.91
N ARG A 233 0.05 -2.41 14.83
CA ARG A 233 -0.09 -2.16 16.26
C ARG A 233 0.01 -0.67 16.58
N ASN A 234 1.00 0.03 16.05
CA ASN A 234 1.19 1.47 16.27
C ASN A 234 -0.04 2.25 15.81
N LEU A 235 -0.51 1.99 14.59
CA LEU A 235 -1.71 2.63 14.05
C LEU A 235 -2.96 2.27 14.87
N SER A 236 -3.17 0.99 15.19
CA SER A 236 -4.32 0.56 16.00
C SER A 236 -4.37 1.23 17.38
N VAL A 237 -3.23 1.33 18.07
CA VAL A 237 -3.15 2.01 19.36
C VAL A 237 -3.47 3.50 19.24
N ILE A 238 -2.89 4.17 18.24
CA ILE A 238 -3.12 5.59 18.01
C ILE A 238 -4.61 5.84 17.71
N PHE A 239 -5.19 5.15 16.73
CA PHE A 239 -6.59 5.35 16.38
C PHE A 239 -7.53 5.00 17.53
N ARG A 240 -7.29 3.92 18.29
CA ARG A 240 -8.14 3.60 19.46
C ARG A 240 -8.11 4.69 20.52
N LYS A 241 -6.94 5.27 20.80
CA LYS A 241 -6.81 6.39 21.73
C LYS A 241 -7.52 7.63 21.21
N CYS A 242 -7.38 7.93 19.92
CA CYS A 242 -8.11 9.01 19.25
C CYS A 242 -9.62 8.85 19.47
N PHE A 243 -10.19 7.71 19.09
CA PHE A 243 -11.64 7.47 19.20
C PHE A 243 -12.18 7.36 20.64
N ASN A 244 -11.31 7.34 21.66
CA ASN A 244 -11.72 7.46 23.06
C ASN A 244 -11.86 8.92 23.52
N LEU A 245 -11.41 9.91 22.73
CA LEU A 245 -11.58 11.32 23.04
C LEU A 245 -13.01 11.76 22.74
N LYS A 246 -13.56 12.69 23.54
CA LYS A 246 -14.99 13.08 23.47
C LYS A 246 -15.34 13.99 22.29
N ASN A 247 -14.40 14.79 21.78
CA ASN A 247 -14.66 15.84 20.80
C ASN A 247 -13.94 15.58 19.47
N LEU A 248 -14.64 15.70 18.34
CA LEU A 248 -14.11 15.45 16.98
C LEU A 248 -12.91 16.35 16.60
N SER A 249 -12.91 17.61 17.02
CA SER A 249 -11.79 18.53 16.77
C SER A 249 -10.54 18.08 17.53
N GLN A 250 -10.70 17.75 18.83
CA GLN A 250 -9.62 17.20 19.65
C GLN A 250 -9.11 15.87 19.11
N GLN A 251 -10.00 15.01 18.61
CA GLN A 251 -9.64 13.75 17.95
C GLN A 251 -8.71 13.99 16.76
N GLN A 252 -9.09 14.89 15.85
CA GLN A 252 -8.33 15.15 14.64
C GLN A 252 -6.95 15.76 14.96
N GLU A 253 -6.90 16.76 15.84
CA GLU A 253 -5.64 17.40 16.25
C GLU A 253 -4.70 16.41 16.93
N TRP A 254 -5.20 15.68 17.93
CA TRP A 254 -4.42 14.68 18.65
C TRP A 254 -3.91 13.57 17.73
N LEU A 255 -4.75 13.10 16.80
CA LEU A 255 -4.37 12.06 15.83
C LEU A 255 -3.22 12.55 14.95
N LYS A 256 -3.37 13.73 14.35
CA LYS A 256 -2.36 14.35 13.48
C LYS A 256 -1.03 14.47 14.22
N ASP A 257 -1.05 15.00 15.45
CA ASP A 257 0.13 15.18 16.29
C ASP A 257 0.79 13.83 16.71
N ALA A 258 -0.01 12.82 17.07
CA ALA A 258 0.50 11.49 17.40
C ALA A 258 1.18 10.80 16.20
N LEU A 259 0.55 10.84 15.02
CA LEU A 259 1.13 10.27 13.79
C LEU A 259 2.36 11.04 13.33
N PHE A 260 2.34 12.37 13.49
CA PHE A 260 3.46 13.24 13.17
C PHE A 260 4.71 12.87 13.99
N ARG A 261 4.57 12.76 15.32
CA ARG A 261 5.67 12.32 16.19
C ARG A 261 6.20 10.96 15.79
N LEU A 262 5.32 10.01 15.50
CA LEU A 262 5.73 8.68 15.08
C LEU A 262 6.57 8.72 13.79
N ASP A 263 6.20 9.57 12.83
CA ASP A 263 6.96 9.71 11.58
C ASP A 263 8.35 10.34 11.78
N GLN A 264 8.50 11.26 12.74
CA GLN A 264 9.82 11.84 13.07
C GLN A 264 10.84 10.77 13.47
N TYR A 265 10.41 9.71 14.16
CA TYR A 265 11.27 8.58 14.53
C TYR A 265 11.55 7.63 13.35
N ASN A 266 10.68 7.62 12.35
CA ASN A 266 10.73 6.68 11.22
C ASN A 266 11.29 7.28 9.92
N LEU A 267 11.68 8.56 9.91
CA LEU A 267 12.24 9.22 8.72
C LEU A 267 13.44 8.46 8.12
N LYS A 268 14.36 7.97 8.96
CA LYS A 268 15.53 7.23 8.47
C LYS A 268 15.13 5.91 7.80
N TRP A 269 14.10 5.24 8.31
CA TRP A 269 13.51 4.06 7.67
C TRP A 269 12.93 4.42 6.29
N ARG A 270 12.16 5.52 6.19
CA ARG A 270 11.58 5.96 4.92
C ARG A 270 12.64 6.18 3.84
N ILE A 271 13.74 6.85 4.19
CA ILE A 271 14.87 7.07 3.27
C ILE A 271 15.58 5.74 2.96
N ALA A 272 15.76 4.87 3.95
CA ALA A 272 16.35 3.54 3.76
C ALA A 272 15.49 2.61 2.87
N GLY A 273 14.21 2.94 2.65
CA GLY A 273 13.35 2.31 1.64
C GLY A 273 13.97 2.31 0.25
N ALA A 274 14.69 3.38 -0.13
CA ALA A 274 15.45 3.48 -1.38
C ALA A 274 16.57 2.41 -1.51
N LEU A 275 17.02 1.86 -0.38
CA LEU A 275 18.03 0.80 -0.30
C LEU A 275 17.42 -0.60 -0.16
N ARG A 276 16.08 -0.67 -0.23
CA ARG A 276 15.28 -1.88 -0.02
C ARG A 276 15.54 -2.55 1.34
N ILE A 277 15.75 -1.73 2.39
CA ILE A 277 15.83 -2.22 3.77
C ILE A 277 14.69 -3.17 4.10
N PHE A 278 13.47 -2.79 3.71
CA PHE A 278 12.24 -3.53 3.95
C PHE A 278 12.31 -4.96 3.38
N GLN A 279 13.04 -5.20 2.29
CA GLN A 279 13.12 -6.52 1.69
C GLN A 279 14.25 -7.38 2.25
N PHE A 280 15.38 -6.77 2.59
CA PHE A 280 16.61 -7.51 2.83
C PHE A 280 17.19 -7.39 4.24
N VAL A 281 16.58 -6.58 5.11
CA VAL A 281 16.96 -6.57 6.52
C VAL A 281 16.87 -7.98 7.11
N SER A 282 17.90 -8.37 7.86
CA SER A 282 18.05 -9.67 8.50
C SER A 282 18.17 -10.88 7.56
N THR A 283 18.18 -10.70 6.23
CA THR A 283 18.38 -11.80 5.27
C THR A 283 19.84 -12.27 5.19
N LYS A 284 20.78 -11.45 5.67
CA LYS A 284 22.19 -11.80 5.89
C LYS A 284 22.66 -11.18 7.19
N SER A 285 23.65 -11.78 7.85
CA SER A 285 24.15 -11.34 9.17
C SER A 285 24.57 -9.87 9.23
N TYR A 286 25.08 -9.30 8.13
CA TYR A 286 25.49 -7.89 8.07
C TYR A 286 24.36 -6.93 7.70
N LEU A 287 23.23 -7.41 7.17
CA LEU A 287 22.12 -6.58 6.68
C LEU A 287 21.17 -6.22 7.83
N THR A 288 21.66 -5.44 8.79
CA THR A 288 20.86 -4.96 9.93
C THR A 288 20.33 -3.56 9.69
N GLU A 289 19.32 -3.10 10.44
CA GLU A 289 18.89 -1.69 10.38
C GLU A 289 20.06 -0.72 10.59
N LYS A 290 20.93 -1.01 11.56
CA LYS A 290 22.14 -0.23 11.84
C LYS A 290 23.04 -0.12 10.61
N PHE A 291 23.18 -1.20 9.84
CA PHE A 291 23.96 -1.18 8.60
C PHE A 291 23.33 -0.26 7.53
N TYR A 292 22.02 -0.35 7.30
CA TYR A 292 21.34 0.55 6.34
C TYR A 292 21.40 2.01 6.78
N PHE A 293 21.23 2.28 8.07
CA PHE A 293 21.31 3.61 8.64
C PHE A 293 22.72 4.19 8.58
N ALA A 294 23.75 3.37 8.82
CA ALA A 294 25.14 3.77 8.63
C ALA A 294 25.42 4.12 7.16
N LYS A 295 24.84 3.40 6.19
CA LYS A 295 24.99 3.74 4.77
C LYS A 295 24.42 5.11 4.41
N ILE A 296 23.29 5.48 5.00
CA ILE A 296 22.70 6.82 4.88
C ILE A 296 23.67 7.89 5.42
N GLU A 297 24.21 7.66 6.62
CA GLU A 297 25.14 8.58 7.26
C GLU A 297 26.45 8.72 6.46
N GLU A 298 27.03 7.62 5.97
CA GLU A 298 28.19 7.63 5.07
C GLU A 298 27.92 8.44 3.79
N GLY A 299 26.70 8.33 3.24
CA GLY A 299 26.28 9.07 2.04
C GLY A 299 26.20 10.58 2.28
N LEU A 300 25.64 10.98 3.42
CA LEU A 300 25.53 12.39 3.83
C LEU A 300 26.91 13.00 4.14
N LEU A 301 27.77 12.28 4.87
CA LEU A 301 29.11 12.75 5.21
C LEU A 301 29.96 13.06 3.96
N LYS A 302 29.84 12.25 2.90
CA LYS A 302 30.50 12.51 1.61
C LYS A 302 30.03 13.78 0.92
N GLN A 303 28.88 14.30 1.29
CA GLN A 303 28.32 15.55 0.78
C GLN A 303 28.62 16.73 1.71
N GLY A 304 29.39 16.51 2.77
CA GLY A 304 29.74 17.54 3.75
C GLY A 304 28.60 17.88 4.71
N THR A 305 27.66 16.96 4.95
CA THR A 305 26.58 17.15 5.93
C THR A 305 26.40 15.95 6.86
N SER A 306 25.76 16.16 8.00
CA SER A 306 25.40 15.13 8.98
C SER A 306 23.93 14.73 8.89
N TRP A 307 23.58 13.58 9.48
CA TRP A 307 22.18 13.17 9.62
C TRP A 307 21.31 14.23 10.32
N ASN A 308 21.84 14.88 11.35
CA ASN A 308 21.07 15.86 12.12
C ASN A 308 20.82 17.14 11.32
N GLU A 309 21.78 17.59 10.52
CA GLU A 309 21.61 18.74 9.63
C GLU A 309 20.63 18.43 8.51
N PHE A 310 20.79 17.29 7.83
CA PHE A 310 19.87 16.85 6.78
C PHE A 310 18.44 16.65 7.32
N ARG A 311 18.27 16.02 8.49
CA ARG A 311 16.95 15.91 9.11
C ARG A 311 16.33 17.28 9.40
N ARG A 312 17.14 18.29 9.78
CA ARG A 312 16.65 19.66 10.00
C ARG A 312 16.31 20.35 8.68
N SER A 313 17.05 20.11 7.59
CA SER A 313 16.75 20.69 6.27
C SER A 313 15.42 20.18 5.71
N LEU A 314 15.12 18.88 5.91
CA LEU A 314 13.81 18.30 5.60
C LEU A 314 12.66 18.87 6.42
N ASN A 315 12.98 19.64 7.47
CA ASN A 315 12.11 20.41 8.33
C ASN A 315 10.95 19.60 8.97
N LYS A 316 10.00 20.31 9.60
CA LYS A 316 8.87 19.66 10.27
C LYS A 316 7.87 19.05 9.28
N ASN A 317 7.87 19.38 7.99
CA ASN A 317 6.81 19.00 7.06
C ASN A 317 7.06 17.71 6.28
N HIS A 318 8.22 17.05 6.42
CA HIS A 318 8.48 15.75 5.77
C HIS A 318 7.40 14.66 6.00
N PRO A 319 6.64 14.62 7.12
CA PRO A 319 5.56 13.65 7.28
C PRO A 319 4.40 13.88 6.31
N ARG A 320 4.27 15.07 5.72
CA ARG A 320 3.21 15.38 4.75
C ARG A 320 3.51 14.86 3.35
N ILE A 321 4.77 14.51 3.06
CA ILE A 321 5.20 13.97 1.76
C ILE A 321 4.70 12.54 1.60
N GLN A 322 3.88 12.28 0.59
CA GLN A 322 3.44 10.95 0.18
C GLN A 322 3.93 10.68 -1.25
N LEU A 323 4.56 9.54 -1.48
CA LEU A 323 5.10 9.17 -2.79
C LEU A 323 4.24 8.08 -3.43
N LYS A 324 3.75 8.30 -4.66
CA LYS A 324 2.95 7.31 -5.38
C LYS A 324 3.83 6.50 -6.34
N TYR A 325 4.03 5.22 -6.04
CA TYR A 325 4.80 4.25 -6.85
C TYR A 325 6.23 4.71 -7.16
N ALA A 326 6.86 5.40 -6.21
CA ALA A 326 8.16 6.04 -6.39
C ALA A 326 9.33 5.16 -5.96
N LEU A 327 9.10 3.98 -5.37
CA LEU A 327 10.20 3.14 -4.90
C LEU A 327 11.29 2.87 -5.96
N PRO A 328 10.98 2.46 -7.21
CA PRO A 328 12.01 2.29 -8.24
C PRO A 328 12.77 3.58 -8.57
N LEU A 329 12.10 4.73 -8.49
CA LEU A 329 12.71 6.05 -8.70
C LEU A 329 13.73 6.34 -7.58
N MET A 330 13.31 6.18 -6.33
CA MET A 330 14.18 6.37 -5.17
C MET A 330 15.39 5.44 -5.22
N MET A 331 15.21 4.19 -5.65
CA MET A 331 16.32 3.27 -5.86
C MET A 331 17.30 3.77 -6.94
N VAL A 332 16.80 4.19 -8.10
CA VAL A 332 17.66 4.75 -9.17
C VAL A 332 18.42 5.99 -8.69
N LEU A 333 17.81 6.84 -7.86
CA LEU A 333 18.50 8.00 -7.30
C LEU A 333 19.54 7.62 -6.24
N ALA A 334 19.28 6.57 -5.46
CA ALA A 334 20.20 6.08 -4.43
C ALA A 334 21.39 5.29 -4.99
N SER A 335 21.23 4.52 -6.08
CA SER A 335 22.26 3.63 -6.67
C SER A 335 22.69 3.94 -8.11
N LYS A 336 22.03 4.85 -8.84
CA LYS A 336 22.16 5.10 -10.29
C LYS A 336 21.62 3.98 -11.20
N HIS A 337 21.20 2.86 -10.64
CA HIS A 337 20.51 1.76 -11.33
C HIS A 337 19.42 1.15 -10.44
N PHE A 338 18.51 0.40 -11.05
CA PHE A 338 17.52 -0.40 -10.34
C PHE A 338 18.05 -1.84 -10.20
N GLU A 339 18.13 -2.35 -8.98
CA GLU A 339 18.59 -3.71 -8.73
C GLU A 339 17.67 -4.47 -7.78
N ARG A 340 17.37 -5.72 -8.12
CA ARG A 340 16.54 -6.59 -7.29
C ARG A 340 17.36 -7.43 -6.28
N ALA A 341 18.49 -6.94 -5.79
CA ALA A 341 19.41 -7.69 -4.93
C ALA A 341 19.73 -6.95 -3.60
N PRO A 342 20.18 -7.67 -2.55
CA PRO A 342 20.66 -7.05 -1.32
C PRO A 342 21.93 -6.22 -1.58
N ILE A 343 22.04 -5.06 -0.93
CA ILE A 343 23.23 -4.22 -1.06
C ILE A 343 24.47 -4.89 -0.45
N ARG A 344 25.63 -4.66 -1.06
CA ARG A 344 26.93 -5.16 -0.59
C ARG A 344 27.52 -4.23 0.48
N LYS A 345 28.47 -4.71 1.29
CA LYS A 345 29.18 -3.86 2.28
C LYS A 345 29.85 -2.63 1.66
N SER A 346 30.34 -2.76 0.43
CA SER A 346 30.98 -1.69 -0.35
C SER A 346 30.00 -0.74 -1.05
N PHE A 347 28.68 -0.96 -0.92
CA PHE A 347 27.67 -0.12 -1.55
C PHE A 347 27.82 1.34 -1.10
N LYS A 348 27.65 2.27 -2.04
CA LYS A 348 27.74 3.72 -1.84
C LYS A 348 26.40 4.34 -2.27
N ILE A 349 25.86 5.19 -1.41
CA ILE A 349 24.67 5.98 -1.73
C ILE A 349 25.10 7.25 -2.48
N TYR A 350 24.35 7.60 -3.52
CA TYR A 350 24.56 8.83 -4.30
C TYR A 350 23.78 10.02 -3.73
N LYS A 351 24.27 11.24 -4.01
CA LYS A 351 23.69 12.50 -3.53
C LYS A 351 22.24 12.72 -3.95
N ASP A 352 21.86 12.26 -5.15
CA ASP A 352 20.55 12.53 -5.75
C ASP A 352 19.35 12.12 -4.88
N ILE A 353 19.47 11.06 -4.07
CA ILE A 353 18.37 10.66 -3.17
C ILE A 353 18.15 11.67 -2.04
N PHE A 354 19.22 12.31 -1.56
CA PHE A 354 19.11 13.34 -0.52
C PHE A 354 18.59 14.64 -1.11
N ASP A 355 19.10 15.05 -2.27
CA ASP A 355 18.59 16.19 -3.02
C ASP A 355 17.09 16.03 -3.36
N PHE A 356 16.66 14.81 -3.69
CA PHE A 356 15.26 14.47 -3.90
C PHE A 356 14.39 14.77 -2.67
N TRP A 357 14.79 14.28 -1.49
CA TRP A 357 14.04 14.52 -0.26
C TRP A 357 14.04 16.00 0.15
N ASP A 358 15.18 16.68 0.05
CA ASP A 358 15.29 18.11 0.32
C ASP A 358 14.37 18.92 -0.60
N LEU A 359 14.37 18.61 -1.88
CA LEU A 359 13.56 19.30 -2.87
C LEU A 359 12.06 19.03 -2.66
N CYS A 360 11.66 17.78 -2.38
CA CYS A 360 10.29 17.46 -2.02
C CYS A 360 9.85 18.23 -0.77
N SER A 361 10.68 18.31 0.28
CA SER A 361 10.37 19.08 1.48
C SER A 361 10.23 20.56 1.16
N LYS A 362 11.20 21.16 0.46
CA LYS A 362 11.15 22.56 0.02
C LYS A 362 9.85 22.85 -0.74
N LYS A 363 9.46 21.99 -1.68
CA LYS A 363 8.23 22.15 -2.46
C LYS A 363 6.98 22.20 -1.59
N VAL A 364 6.90 21.33 -0.58
CA VAL A 364 5.80 21.31 0.39
C VAL A 364 5.80 22.58 1.25
N ASN A 365 6.98 23.07 1.64
CA ASN A 365 7.11 24.29 2.44
C ASN A 365 6.70 25.54 1.68
N ASP A 366 7.16 25.66 0.44
CA ASP A 366 6.81 26.76 -0.45
C ASP A 366 5.29 26.81 -0.67
N ALA A 367 4.65 25.64 -0.81
CA ALA A 367 3.21 25.53 -0.95
C ALA A 367 2.45 26.00 0.31
N ILE A 368 2.86 25.53 1.49
CA ILE A 368 2.23 25.93 2.77
C ILE A 368 2.36 27.44 3.00
N SER A 369 3.56 27.99 2.78
CA SER A 369 3.84 29.41 3.01
C SER A 369 3.09 30.31 2.02
N SER A 370 3.04 29.94 0.74
CA SER A 370 2.48 30.80 -0.32
C SER A 370 0.95 30.87 -0.31
N PHE A 371 0.27 29.84 0.21
CA PHE A 371 -1.20 29.73 0.13
C PHE A 371 -1.91 29.85 1.48
N HIS A 372 -1.18 30.20 2.56
CA HIS A 372 -1.72 30.23 3.93
C HIS A 372 -2.54 28.99 4.29
N MET A 373 -2.12 27.84 3.77
CA MET A 373 -2.92 26.61 3.82
C MET A 373 -3.07 26.11 5.24
N ASP A 374 -4.27 25.63 5.55
CA ASP A 374 -4.60 25.13 6.88
C ASP A 374 -3.70 23.96 7.27
N ASN A 375 -3.47 23.83 8.58
CA ASN A 375 -2.49 22.91 9.12
C ASN A 375 -2.95 21.45 8.95
N GLY A 376 -2.42 20.78 7.93
CA GLY A 376 -2.27 19.33 7.96
C GLY A 376 -2.52 18.55 6.68
N HIS A 377 -2.68 19.20 5.53
CA HIS A 377 -2.80 18.49 4.25
C HIS A 377 -1.56 17.67 3.90
N LEU A 378 -1.79 16.57 3.19
CA LEU A 378 -0.81 15.72 2.54
C LEU A 378 -0.49 16.23 1.14
N PHE A 379 0.72 15.91 0.70
CA PHE A 379 1.23 16.24 -0.62
C PHE A 379 1.67 14.96 -1.33
N TYR A 380 0.89 14.55 -2.32
CA TYR A 380 1.14 13.37 -3.13
C TYR A 380 2.02 13.71 -4.33
N PHE A 381 3.26 13.24 -4.32
CA PHE A 381 4.15 13.28 -5.47
C PHE A 381 3.80 12.12 -6.40
N ILE A 382 3.35 12.47 -7.62
CA ILE A 382 2.86 11.54 -8.63
C ILE A 382 3.79 11.63 -9.83
N PHE A 383 4.45 10.53 -10.15
CA PHE A 383 5.41 10.44 -11.24
C PHE A 383 4.76 9.82 -12.47
N ASP A 384 4.72 10.55 -13.58
CA ASP A 384 4.16 10.05 -14.84
C ASP A 384 5.18 9.17 -15.58
N LEU A 385 5.49 8.02 -14.98
CA LEU A 385 6.41 7.04 -15.53
C LEU A 385 5.66 5.86 -16.14
N PRO A 386 6.06 5.40 -17.34
CA PRO A 386 5.57 4.16 -17.90
C PRO A 386 5.85 2.99 -16.97
N ARG A 387 5.02 1.94 -17.07
CA ARG A 387 5.29 0.70 -16.35
C ARG A 387 6.65 0.16 -16.78
N HIS A 388 7.43 -0.37 -15.85
CA HIS A 388 8.73 -0.99 -16.15
C HIS A 388 9.80 -0.04 -16.71
N TRP A 389 9.60 1.29 -16.65
CA TRP A 389 10.57 2.30 -17.11
C TRP A 389 11.99 2.05 -16.56
N PHE A 390 12.10 1.56 -15.32
CA PHE A 390 13.36 1.31 -14.64
C PHE A 390 14.19 0.17 -15.27
N PHE A 391 13.61 -0.64 -16.17
CA PHE A 391 14.37 -1.60 -16.99
C PHE A 391 14.92 -1.00 -18.28
N ASN A 392 14.40 0.14 -18.76
CA ASN A 392 14.88 0.84 -19.94
C ASN A 392 15.97 1.86 -19.55
N SER A 393 17.13 1.82 -20.22
CA SER A 393 18.25 2.73 -19.95
C SER A 393 17.90 4.19 -20.23
N SER A 394 17.21 4.50 -21.32
CA SER A 394 16.86 5.87 -21.70
C SER A 394 16.00 6.55 -20.62
N TYR A 395 15.00 5.85 -20.09
CA TYR A 395 14.22 6.37 -18.97
C TYR A 395 15.04 6.51 -17.68
N ARG A 396 15.96 5.57 -17.39
CA ARG A 396 16.86 5.71 -16.22
C ARG A 396 17.79 6.91 -16.35
N ASP A 397 18.34 7.14 -17.54
CA ASP A 397 19.24 8.26 -17.82
C ASP A 397 18.50 9.58 -17.71
N TYR A 398 17.28 9.66 -18.23
CA TYR A 398 16.42 10.81 -18.03
C TYR A 398 16.11 11.07 -16.56
N VAL A 399 15.73 10.05 -15.78
CA VAL A 399 15.46 10.23 -14.34
C VAL A 399 16.69 10.78 -13.63
N LYS A 400 17.89 10.24 -13.92
CA LYS A 400 19.15 10.73 -13.33
C LYS A 400 19.47 12.18 -13.70
N GLN A 401 19.08 12.63 -14.89
CA GLN A 401 19.43 13.96 -15.39
C GLN A 401 18.36 15.03 -15.07
N HIS A 402 17.08 14.67 -15.08
CA HIS A 402 15.98 15.64 -15.16
C HIS A 402 14.95 15.53 -14.05
N ILE A 403 14.93 14.47 -13.23
CA ILE A 403 13.83 14.33 -12.27
C ILE A 403 13.82 15.44 -11.23
N LEU A 404 14.99 15.85 -10.73
CA LEU A 404 15.11 16.91 -9.75
C LEU A 404 14.65 18.26 -10.34
N SER A 405 15.04 18.58 -11.58
CA SER A 405 14.53 19.79 -12.25
C SER A 405 13.02 19.75 -12.44
N ASN A 406 12.46 18.58 -12.81
CA ASN A 406 11.02 18.42 -13.01
C ASN A 406 10.23 18.61 -11.70
N ILE A 407 10.74 18.11 -10.57
CA ILE A 407 10.13 18.36 -9.26
C ILE A 407 10.15 19.86 -8.95
N SER A 408 11.28 20.53 -9.19
CA SER A 408 11.43 21.96 -8.89
C SER A 408 10.39 22.83 -9.62
N VAL A 409 10.13 22.54 -10.91
CA VAL A 409 9.21 23.33 -11.74
C VAL A 409 7.76 22.84 -11.71
N SER A 410 7.48 21.69 -11.11
CA SER A 410 6.11 21.14 -11.03
C SER A 410 5.15 22.09 -10.32
N SER A 411 3.90 22.18 -10.76
CA SER A 411 2.85 22.85 -9.99
C SER A 411 2.21 21.85 -9.02
N PHE A 412 1.57 22.38 -7.99
CA PHE A 412 0.65 21.61 -7.16
C PHE A 412 -0.79 22.02 -7.43
N SER A 413 -1.70 21.06 -7.33
CA SER A 413 -3.13 21.28 -7.43
C SER A 413 -3.84 20.60 -6.27
N PHE A 414 -4.89 21.23 -5.76
CA PHE A 414 -5.76 20.61 -4.77
C PHE A 414 -6.66 19.58 -5.47
N ASN A 415 -6.76 18.39 -4.90
CA ASN A 415 -7.64 17.34 -5.37
C ASN A 415 -8.81 17.19 -4.39
N GLU A 416 -9.96 17.77 -4.76
CA GLU A 416 -11.16 17.81 -3.92
C GLU A 416 -11.63 16.41 -3.49
N LYS A 417 -11.51 15.43 -4.40
CA LYS A 417 -11.95 14.05 -4.17
C LYS A 417 -11.25 13.37 -3.00
N ILE A 418 -9.97 13.69 -2.79
CA ILE A 418 -9.21 13.19 -1.64
C ILE A 418 -8.99 14.23 -0.56
N SER A 419 -9.32 15.49 -0.85
CA SER A 419 -9.08 16.66 0.00
C SER A 419 -7.59 16.87 0.34
N GLU A 420 -6.72 16.60 -0.63
CA GLU A 420 -5.25 16.67 -0.48
C GLU A 420 -4.59 17.25 -1.73
N TYR A 421 -3.30 17.57 -1.65
CA TYR A 421 -2.57 18.20 -2.76
C TYR A 421 -1.83 17.17 -3.61
N ASN A 422 -1.90 17.35 -4.92
CA ASN A 422 -1.15 16.58 -5.90
C ASN A 422 -0.01 17.42 -6.47
N ILE A 423 1.17 16.84 -6.52
CA ILE A 423 2.34 17.38 -7.22
C ILE A 423 2.63 16.42 -8.38
N ASN A 424 2.16 16.79 -9.56
CA ASN A 424 2.31 15.96 -10.76
C ASN A 424 3.65 16.25 -11.42
N ILE A 425 4.50 15.23 -11.50
CA ILE A 425 5.84 15.31 -12.05
C ILE A 425 5.78 14.70 -13.45
N ILE A 426 5.56 15.58 -14.43
CA ILE A 426 5.45 15.21 -15.84
C ILE A 426 6.83 14.86 -16.36
N ILE A 427 6.90 13.75 -17.08
CA ILE A 427 8.10 13.31 -17.78
C ILE A 427 7.77 13.43 -19.27
N LYS A 428 8.54 14.25 -19.99
CA LYS A 428 8.37 14.37 -21.44
C LYS A 428 8.62 13.01 -22.07
N GLU A 429 7.80 12.61 -23.04
CA GLU A 429 8.01 11.37 -23.79
C GLU A 429 9.45 11.34 -24.35
N ILE A 430 10.09 10.18 -24.21
CA ILE A 430 11.51 9.92 -24.50
C ILE A 430 11.60 8.93 -25.66
#